data_AF-A0A6C0J395-F1
#
_entry.id   AF-A0A6C0J395-F1
#
_cell.length_a   1.000
_cell.length_b   1.000
_cell.length_c   1.000
_cell.angle_alpha   90.00
_cell.angle_beta   90.00
_cell.angle_gamma   90.00
#
_symmetry.space_group_name_H-M   'P 1'
#
loop_
_entity.id
_entity.type
_entity.pdbx_description
1 polymer ?
#
loop_
_entity_poly.entity_id
_entity_poly.type
_entity_poly.pdbx_seq_one_letter_code
_entity_poly.pdbx_strand_id
1 'polypeptide(L)'
;MSITYIYNNHIMKLELKKFDPTNIKNDSVVVFIGKRNTGKSFCMKDILNYHRDIPVGVVISPTEKANGYFEKFIPKMLIYDECEEKTIKKFLDRQINISGQRKLEMQRGGVSSIDPRAFLILDDCLYDKKWPSDKNIRSIFMNGRHYKIFFLITMQHALGLPPVLRSNVDYVFIFRNNIMKEREKIYHHYAGMFPTFDAFNQVMNQTTENFECLVIDNKVQSNKLEDQVFWYKASETNFRMCSNELWDMQSLEDQRRAMGIIDEDQEEEPFDMGVFNKKKNGKVIKVNKTHHGRR
;
A
#
# COMPACT_ATOMS: atom_id res chain seq x y z
N MET A 1 -12.45 22.06 -9.31
CA MET A 1 -13.37 22.53 -8.25
C MET A 1 -12.92 23.92 -7.84
N SER A 2 -13.80 24.93 -7.86
CA SER A 2 -13.48 26.27 -7.37
C SER A 2 -13.95 26.42 -5.94
N ILE A 3 -13.04 26.85 -5.04
CA ILE A 3 -13.26 27.01 -3.61
C ILE A 3 -13.01 28.48 -3.26
N THR A 4 -13.93 29.08 -2.53
CA THR A 4 -13.76 30.44 -2.00
C THR A 4 -13.42 30.37 -0.52
N TYR A 5 -12.37 31.09 -0.11
CA TYR A 5 -11.99 31.23 1.30
C TYR A 5 -11.53 32.64 1.65
N ILE A 6 -11.59 32.99 2.93
CA ILE A 6 -11.20 34.32 3.41
C ILE A 6 -9.76 34.26 3.93
N TYR A 7 -8.91 35.15 3.44
CA TYR A 7 -7.55 35.36 3.95
C TYR A 7 -7.31 36.87 4.10
N ASN A 8 -6.92 37.31 5.31
CA ASN A 8 -6.73 38.73 5.63
C ASN A 8 -7.90 39.63 5.19
N ASN A 9 -9.15 39.22 5.44
CA ASN A 9 -10.37 39.92 5.03
C ASN A 9 -10.59 40.05 3.51
N HIS A 10 -9.82 39.33 2.68
CA HIS A 10 -10.03 39.24 1.24
C HIS A 10 -10.61 37.88 0.85
N ILE A 11 -11.57 37.90 -0.08
CA ILE A 11 -12.13 36.70 -0.70
C ILE A 11 -11.10 36.19 -1.71
N MET A 12 -10.51 35.02 -1.43
CA MET A 12 -9.61 34.30 -2.33
C MET A 12 -10.36 33.16 -3.02
N LYS A 13 -10.08 32.96 -4.31
CA LYS A 13 -10.62 31.85 -5.12
C LYS A 13 -9.49 30.87 -5.41
N LEU A 14 -9.60 29.65 -4.92
CA LEU A 14 -8.69 28.54 -5.17
C LEU A 14 -9.33 27.58 -6.17
N GLU A 15 -8.60 27.20 -7.21
CA GLU A 15 -9.08 26.20 -8.17
C GLU A 15 -8.30 24.91 -8.00
N LEU A 16 -8.92 23.93 -7.32
CA LEU A 16 -8.33 22.62 -7.12
C LEU A 16 -8.59 21.72 -8.32
N LYS A 17 -7.51 21.15 -8.84
CA LYS A 17 -7.54 20.13 -9.89
C LYS A 17 -7.91 18.77 -9.29
N LYS A 18 -8.52 17.91 -10.11
CA LYS A 18 -8.71 16.51 -9.74
C LYS A 18 -7.33 15.86 -9.72
N PHE A 19 -7.03 15.10 -8.68
CA PHE A 19 -5.80 14.32 -8.61
C PHE A 19 -5.81 13.23 -9.70
N ASP A 20 -4.67 13.04 -10.36
CA ASP A 20 -4.44 11.97 -11.32
C ASP A 20 -3.60 10.86 -10.63
N PRO A 21 -4.21 9.69 -10.34
CA PRO A 21 -3.54 8.56 -9.69
C PRO A 21 -2.32 8.03 -10.44
N THR A 22 -2.24 8.24 -11.75
CA THR A 22 -1.10 7.77 -12.56
C THR A 22 0.22 8.47 -12.20
N ASN A 23 0.16 9.58 -11.47
CA ASN A 23 1.33 10.29 -10.93
C ASN A 23 1.98 9.57 -9.73
N ILE A 24 1.26 8.65 -9.08
CA ILE A 24 1.81 7.81 -8.02
C ILE A 24 2.78 6.82 -8.66
N LYS A 25 4.01 6.75 -8.14
CA LYS A 25 5.00 5.77 -8.62
C LYS A 25 4.83 4.46 -7.85
N ASN A 26 5.20 3.34 -8.49
CA ASN A 26 5.25 1.99 -7.91
C ASN A 26 6.18 1.83 -6.68
N ASP A 27 6.82 2.89 -6.22
CA ASP A 27 7.70 2.92 -5.06
C ASP A 27 7.42 4.13 -4.15
N SER A 28 6.24 4.75 -4.28
CA SER A 28 5.81 5.88 -3.45
C SER A 28 5.32 5.45 -2.07
N VAL A 29 5.41 6.35 -1.09
CA VAL A 29 4.80 6.20 0.22
C VAL A 29 3.50 7.00 0.28
N VAL A 30 2.36 6.33 0.46
CA VAL A 30 1.03 6.91 0.42
C VAL A 30 0.33 6.71 1.77
N VAL A 31 -0.16 7.80 2.36
CA VAL A 31 -0.86 7.78 3.65
C VAL A 31 -2.32 8.20 3.46
N PHE A 32 -3.25 7.43 4.00
CA PHE A 32 -4.68 7.71 4.01
C PHE A 32 -5.13 8.02 5.45
N ILE A 33 -5.60 9.25 5.71
CA ILE A 33 -5.98 9.73 7.05
C ILE A 33 -7.49 9.99 7.10
N GLY A 34 -8.18 9.32 8.01
CA GLY A 34 -9.63 9.46 8.11
C GLY A 34 -10.25 8.56 9.17
N LYS A 35 -11.42 8.96 9.68
CA LYS A 35 -12.17 8.14 10.65
C LYS A 35 -12.58 6.77 10.07
N ARG A 36 -13.13 5.91 10.93
CA ARG A 36 -13.80 4.68 10.47
C ARG A 36 -14.91 5.04 9.47
N ASN A 37 -15.11 4.19 8.47
CA ASN A 37 -16.17 4.30 7.47
C ASN A 37 -16.13 5.60 6.62
N THR A 38 -14.97 6.23 6.44
CA THR A 38 -14.82 7.40 5.56
C THR A 38 -14.36 7.06 4.14
N GLY A 39 -14.19 5.77 3.81
CA GLY A 39 -13.76 5.34 2.47
C GLY A 39 -12.24 5.22 2.28
N LYS A 40 -11.43 5.16 3.36
CA LYS A 40 -9.97 4.97 3.26
C LYS A 40 -9.60 3.72 2.45
N SER A 41 -10.07 2.55 2.87
CA SER A 41 -9.74 1.26 2.23
C SER A 41 -10.32 1.17 0.81
N PHE A 42 -11.46 1.83 0.57
CA PHE A 42 -12.06 1.95 -0.77
C PHE A 42 -11.17 2.77 -1.72
N CYS A 43 -10.73 3.95 -1.29
CA CYS A 43 -9.79 4.76 -2.04
C CYS A 43 -8.44 4.07 -2.22
N MET A 44 -7.94 3.39 -1.19
CA MET A 44 -6.69 2.63 -1.29
C MET A 44 -6.79 1.51 -2.33
N LYS A 45 -7.91 0.77 -2.37
CA LYS A 45 -8.17 -0.25 -3.40
C LYS A 45 -8.19 0.36 -4.81
N ASP A 46 -8.84 1.50 -4.97
CA ASP A 46 -8.84 2.23 -6.24
C ASP A 46 -7.43 2.69 -6.65
N ILE A 47 -6.60 3.21 -5.73
CA ILE A 47 -5.19 3.50 -6.00
C ILE A 47 -4.42 2.22 -6.38
N LEU A 48 -4.62 1.10 -5.68
CA LEU A 48 -3.98 -0.18 -6.00
C LEU A 48 -4.34 -0.68 -7.40
N ASN A 49 -5.52 -0.36 -7.94
CA ASN A 49 -5.89 -0.74 -9.30
C ASN A 49 -4.96 -0.14 -10.37
N TYR A 50 -4.40 1.06 -10.15
CA TYR A 50 -3.39 1.67 -11.03
C TYR A 50 -2.02 1.00 -10.91
N HIS A 51 -1.84 0.16 -9.89
CA HIS A 51 -0.62 -0.57 -9.56
C HIS A 51 -0.85 -2.09 -9.56
N ARG A 52 -1.93 -2.56 -10.22
CA ARG A 52 -2.38 -3.96 -10.18
C ARG A 52 -1.41 -4.97 -10.78
N ASP A 53 -0.44 -4.49 -11.56
CA ASP A 53 0.60 -5.30 -12.18
C ASP A 53 1.81 -5.53 -11.25
N ILE A 54 1.80 -5.00 -10.02
CA ILE A 54 2.81 -5.34 -9.01
C ILE A 54 2.66 -6.84 -8.66
N PRO A 55 3.73 -7.64 -8.78
CA PRO A 55 3.64 -9.10 -8.77
C PRO A 55 3.36 -9.72 -7.39
N VAL A 56 3.63 -8.99 -6.30
CA VAL A 56 3.58 -9.52 -4.93
C VAL A 56 3.47 -8.38 -3.91
N GLY A 57 2.97 -8.69 -2.72
CA GLY A 57 3.02 -7.78 -1.59
C GLY A 57 2.61 -8.44 -0.29
N VAL A 58 2.61 -7.64 0.77
CA VAL A 58 2.17 -8.05 2.11
C VAL A 58 1.13 -7.05 2.59
N VAL A 59 0.07 -7.56 3.19
CA VAL A 59 -0.95 -6.77 3.88
C VAL A 59 -0.89 -7.12 5.35
N ILE A 60 -0.84 -6.09 6.20
CA ILE A 60 -1.10 -6.25 7.62
C ILE A 60 -2.38 -5.47 7.90
N SER A 61 -3.43 -6.16 8.33
CA SER A 61 -4.72 -5.57 8.70
C SER A 61 -5.33 -6.32 9.87
N PRO A 62 -5.32 -5.74 11.09
CA PRO A 62 -5.96 -6.31 12.27
C PRO A 62 -7.48 -6.46 12.13
N THR A 63 -8.07 -5.81 11.13
CA THR A 63 -9.52 -5.84 10.88
C THR A 63 -9.92 -6.87 9.83
N GLU A 64 -8.96 -7.50 9.15
CA GLU A 64 -9.24 -8.42 8.04
C GLU A 64 -10.06 -9.64 8.50
N LYS A 65 -9.69 -10.25 9.63
CA LYS A 65 -10.44 -11.37 10.24
C LYS A 65 -11.94 -11.10 10.39
N ALA A 66 -12.34 -9.84 10.55
CA ALA A 66 -13.73 -9.46 10.73
C ALA A 66 -14.45 -9.06 9.43
N ASN A 67 -13.74 -8.49 8.44
CA ASN A 67 -14.37 -7.86 7.28
C ASN A 67 -14.05 -8.54 5.92
N GLY A 68 -13.03 -9.40 5.85
CA GLY A 68 -12.58 -10.06 4.63
C GLY A 68 -12.45 -9.08 3.45
N TYR A 69 -11.85 -7.91 3.68
CA TYR A 69 -11.80 -6.87 2.67
C TYR A 69 -10.73 -7.14 1.61
N PHE A 70 -9.51 -7.47 2.06
CA PHE A 70 -8.36 -7.68 1.18
C PHE A 70 -8.38 -9.05 0.50
N GLU A 71 -8.85 -10.11 1.17
CA GLU A 71 -8.86 -11.48 0.62
C GLU A 71 -9.69 -11.62 -0.67
N LYS A 72 -10.57 -10.65 -0.95
CA LYS A 72 -11.35 -10.55 -2.20
C LYS A 72 -10.49 -10.28 -3.43
N PHE A 73 -9.33 -9.63 -3.26
CA PHE A 73 -8.49 -9.18 -4.38
C PHE A 73 -6.98 -9.33 -4.13
N ILE A 74 -6.56 -9.83 -2.96
CA ILE A 74 -5.19 -10.20 -2.62
C ILE A 74 -5.21 -11.64 -2.06
N PRO A 75 -4.26 -12.53 -2.42
CA PRO A 75 -4.16 -13.87 -1.85
C PRO A 75 -4.11 -13.85 -0.31
N LYS A 76 -4.94 -14.67 0.34
CA LYS A 76 -5.09 -14.70 1.81
C LYS A 76 -3.79 -14.99 2.56
N MET A 77 -2.93 -15.85 2.01
CA MET A 77 -1.61 -16.17 2.55
C MET A 77 -0.65 -14.97 2.67
N LEU A 78 -0.97 -13.83 2.03
CA LEU A 78 -0.18 -12.60 2.09
C LEU A 78 -0.75 -11.57 3.07
N ILE A 79 -1.84 -11.92 3.77
CA ILE A 79 -2.54 -11.04 4.70
C ILE A 79 -2.31 -11.52 6.13
N TYR A 80 -1.81 -10.62 6.97
CA TYR A 80 -1.46 -10.87 8.35
C TYR A 80 -2.31 -9.98 9.26
N ASP A 81 -2.67 -10.47 10.44
CA ASP A 81 -3.47 -9.68 11.38
C ASP A 81 -2.63 -8.72 12.22
N GLU A 82 -1.38 -9.09 12.51
CA GLU A 82 -0.51 -8.35 13.42
C GLU A 82 0.77 -7.87 12.73
N CYS A 83 1.24 -6.69 13.16
CA CYS A 83 2.45 -6.08 12.63
C CYS A 83 3.69 -6.60 13.37
N GLU A 84 4.06 -7.85 13.13
CA GLU A 84 5.22 -8.47 13.76
C GLU A 84 6.55 -8.03 13.11
N GLU A 85 7.58 -7.79 13.93
CA GLU A 85 8.93 -7.47 13.45
C GLU A 85 9.46 -8.56 12.50
N LYS A 86 9.20 -9.85 12.79
CA LYS A 86 9.63 -10.99 11.95
C LYS A 86 9.04 -10.89 10.54
N THR A 87 7.76 -10.55 10.42
CA THR A 87 7.05 -10.43 9.13
C THR A 87 7.59 -9.26 8.32
N ILE A 88 7.73 -8.08 8.93
CA ILE A 88 8.30 -6.90 8.26
C ILE A 88 9.75 -7.16 7.83
N LYS A 89 10.56 -7.79 8.70
CA LYS A 89 11.95 -8.13 8.41
C LYS A 89 12.05 -9.11 7.23
N LYS A 90 11.26 -10.20 7.24
CA LYS A 90 11.21 -11.17 6.13
C LYS A 90 10.86 -10.47 4.80
N PHE A 91 9.85 -9.59 4.81
CA PHE A 91 9.48 -8.80 3.64
C PHE A 91 10.63 -7.90 3.16
N LEU A 92 11.25 -7.14 4.06
CA LEU A 92 12.35 -6.23 3.72
C LEU A 92 13.57 -6.98 3.19
N ASP A 93 13.98 -8.07 3.84
CA ASP A 93 15.12 -8.89 3.42
C ASP A 93 14.90 -9.46 2.00
N ARG A 94 13.69 -9.93 1.69
CA ARG A 94 13.33 -10.35 0.33
C ARG A 94 13.52 -9.20 -0.66
N GLN A 95 13.00 -8.01 -0.35
CA GLN A 95 13.06 -6.87 -1.26
C GLN A 95 14.49 -6.39 -1.51
N ILE A 96 15.34 -6.38 -0.48
CA ILE A 96 16.76 -6.10 -0.60
C ILE A 96 17.42 -7.12 -1.53
N ASN A 97 17.17 -8.41 -1.30
CA ASN A 97 17.77 -9.48 -2.10
C ASN A 97 17.35 -9.44 -3.57
N ILE A 98 16.06 -9.29 -3.85
CA ILE A 98 15.53 -9.25 -5.23
C ILE A 98 16.02 -8.01 -5.97
N SER A 99 16.01 -6.85 -5.31
CA SER A 99 16.54 -5.61 -5.90
C SER A 99 18.03 -5.71 -6.19
N GLY A 100 18.79 -6.35 -5.29
CA GLY A 100 20.21 -6.65 -5.47
C GLY A 100 20.46 -7.61 -6.64
N GLN A 101 19.72 -8.71 -6.73
CA GLN A 101 19.81 -9.68 -7.82
C GLN A 101 19.52 -9.03 -9.18
N ARG A 102 18.43 -8.27 -9.30
CA ARG A 102 18.12 -7.54 -10.53
C ARG A 102 19.24 -6.57 -10.90
N LYS A 103 19.78 -5.82 -9.93
CA LYS A 103 20.89 -4.89 -10.19
C LYS A 103 22.12 -5.62 -10.74
N LEU A 104 22.46 -6.78 -10.18
CA LEU A 104 23.57 -7.61 -10.64
C LEU A 104 23.34 -8.17 -12.05
N GLU A 105 22.13 -8.66 -12.36
CA GLU A 105 21.78 -9.14 -13.70
C GLU A 105 21.85 -8.02 -14.75
N MET A 106 21.30 -6.85 -14.42
CA MET A 106 21.38 -5.66 -15.28
C MET A 106 22.83 -5.22 -15.51
N GLN A 107 23.71 -5.31 -14.51
CA GLN A 107 25.14 -4.98 -14.66
C GLN A 107 25.89 -6.00 -15.52
N ARG A 108 25.52 -7.28 -15.46
CA ARG A 108 26.21 -8.36 -16.20
C ARG A 108 25.75 -8.47 -17.65
N GLY A 109 24.45 -8.31 -17.91
CA GLY A 109 23.85 -8.61 -19.21
C GLY A 109 22.93 -7.52 -19.77
N GLY A 110 22.73 -6.39 -19.07
CA GLY A 110 21.85 -5.31 -19.51
C GLY A 110 20.35 -5.64 -19.50
N VAL A 111 19.99 -6.88 -19.17
CA VAL A 111 18.61 -7.39 -19.12
C VAL A 111 18.39 -8.22 -17.87
N SER A 112 17.16 -8.19 -17.34
CA SER A 112 16.73 -9.02 -16.21
C SER A 112 15.25 -9.32 -16.34
N SER A 113 14.86 -10.58 -16.13
CA SER A 113 13.45 -10.99 -16.09
C SER A 113 12.80 -10.82 -14.71
N ILE A 114 13.56 -10.36 -13.70
CA ILE A 114 13.09 -10.20 -12.33
C ILE A 114 12.30 -8.91 -12.20
N ASP A 115 11.01 -8.94 -11.87
CA ASP A 115 10.30 -7.73 -11.43
C ASP A 115 10.53 -7.51 -9.92
N PRO A 116 11.20 -6.41 -9.50
CA PRO A 116 11.54 -6.18 -8.10
C PRO A 116 10.42 -5.52 -7.31
N ARG A 117 9.34 -5.09 -7.98
CA ARG A 117 8.27 -4.32 -7.34
C ARG A 117 7.53 -5.19 -6.33
N ALA A 118 7.23 -4.61 -5.18
CA ALA A 118 6.30 -5.19 -4.23
C ALA A 118 5.51 -4.09 -3.53
N PHE A 119 4.35 -4.41 -3.00
CA PHE A 119 3.60 -3.50 -2.13
C PHE A 119 3.64 -3.95 -0.67
N LEU A 120 3.58 -2.98 0.24
CA LEU A 120 3.32 -3.19 1.66
C LEU A 120 2.11 -2.35 2.06
N ILE A 121 1.12 -2.96 2.71
CA ILE A 121 -0.05 -2.27 3.23
C ILE A 121 -0.06 -2.42 4.75
N LEU A 122 -0.13 -1.30 5.47
CA LEU A 122 -0.45 -1.27 6.89
C LEU A 122 -1.83 -0.63 7.05
N ASP A 123 -2.85 -1.46 7.20
CA ASP A 123 -4.23 -1.00 7.31
C ASP A 123 -4.66 -0.93 8.79
N ASP A 124 -4.84 0.28 9.29
CA ASP A 124 -5.25 0.58 10.67
C ASP A 124 -4.37 -0.08 11.78
N CYS A 125 -3.09 -0.36 11.49
CA CYS A 125 -2.13 -1.00 12.40
C CYS A 125 -1.65 -0.13 13.59
N LEU A 126 -2.07 1.14 13.66
CA LEU A 126 -1.56 2.13 14.63
C LEU A 126 -1.98 1.90 16.09
N TYR A 127 -2.83 0.92 16.38
CA TYR A 127 -3.13 0.54 17.76
C TYR A 127 -1.89 0.00 18.48
N ASP A 128 -0.97 -0.66 17.75
CA ASP A 128 0.32 -1.05 18.28
C ASP A 128 1.33 0.10 18.20
N LYS A 129 1.78 0.57 19.37
CA LYS A 129 2.75 1.67 19.48
C LYS A 129 4.19 1.24 19.16
N LYS A 130 4.46 -0.06 19.00
CA LYS A 130 5.81 -0.60 18.78
C LYS A 130 6.26 -0.42 17.33
N TRP A 131 5.40 -0.72 16.36
CA TRP A 131 5.80 -0.74 14.95
C TRP A 131 6.36 0.58 14.39
N PRO A 132 5.92 1.80 14.81
CA PRO A 132 6.52 3.04 14.32
C PRO A 132 7.99 3.21 14.74
N SER A 133 8.43 2.49 15.79
CA SER A 133 9.81 2.46 16.26
C SER A 133 10.63 1.31 15.68
N ASP A 134 10.01 0.38 14.96
CA ASP A 134 10.65 -0.77 14.33
C ASP A 134 11.68 -0.30 13.29
N LYS A 135 12.91 -0.81 13.41
CA LYS A 135 14.04 -0.46 12.53
C LYS A 135 13.78 -0.82 11.06
N ASN A 136 13.06 -1.91 10.80
CA ASN A 136 12.73 -2.38 9.47
C ASN A 136 11.68 -1.47 8.83
N ILE A 137 10.66 -1.06 9.60
CA ILE A 137 9.68 -0.05 9.15
C ILE A 137 10.38 1.27 8.82
N ARG A 138 11.25 1.76 9.72
CA ARG A 138 12.04 2.98 9.48
C ARG A 138 12.87 2.85 8.20
N SER A 139 13.50 1.70 7.98
CA SER A 139 14.25 1.41 6.75
C SER A 139 13.36 1.43 5.51
N ILE A 140 12.14 0.90 5.57
CA ILE A 140 11.17 0.93 4.46
C ILE A 140 10.76 2.38 4.15
N PHE A 141 10.47 3.21 5.14
CA PHE A 141 10.16 4.63 4.90
C PHE A 141 11.33 5.38 4.25
N MET A 142 12.54 5.20 4.76
CA MET A 142 13.71 5.96 4.28
C MET A 142 14.27 5.44 2.96
N ASN A 143 14.22 4.12 2.75
CA ASN A 143 14.92 3.45 1.66
C ASN A 143 14.01 2.63 0.74
N GLY A 144 12.70 2.57 0.97
CA GLY A 144 11.76 1.73 0.22
C GLY A 144 11.79 1.98 -1.29
N ARG A 145 12.06 3.22 -1.72
CA ARG A 145 12.28 3.58 -3.13
C ARG A 145 13.43 2.80 -3.79
N HIS A 146 14.51 2.57 -3.07
CA HIS A 146 15.65 1.77 -3.55
C HIS A 146 15.31 0.29 -3.71
N TYR A 147 14.35 -0.20 -2.91
CA TYR A 147 13.91 -1.59 -2.91
C TYR A 147 12.58 -1.83 -3.65
N LYS A 148 12.11 -0.82 -4.38
CA LYS A 148 10.88 -0.87 -5.19
C LYS A 148 9.65 -1.29 -4.40
N ILE A 149 9.53 -0.72 -3.19
CA ILE A 149 8.42 -0.96 -2.28
C ILE A 149 7.39 0.16 -2.46
N PHE A 150 6.19 -0.20 -2.95
CA PHE A 150 5.02 0.66 -2.89
C PHE A 150 4.41 0.56 -1.50
N PHE A 151 4.44 1.63 -0.72
CA PHE A 151 4.05 1.57 0.69
C PHE A 151 2.76 2.36 0.93
N LEU A 152 1.70 1.69 1.38
CA LEU A 152 0.41 2.31 1.69
C LEU A 152 0.07 2.11 3.16
N ILE A 153 -0.43 3.17 3.80
CA ILE A 153 -0.75 3.17 5.22
C ILE A 153 -2.11 3.84 5.42
N THR A 154 -3.02 3.16 6.10
CA THR A 154 -4.28 3.78 6.56
C THR A 154 -4.18 4.13 8.04
N MET A 155 -4.67 5.32 8.39
CA MET A 155 -4.57 5.86 9.74
C MET A 155 -5.90 6.48 10.16
N GLN A 156 -6.39 6.11 11.35
CA GLN A 156 -7.56 6.76 11.95
C GLN A 156 -7.23 8.15 12.52
N HIS A 157 -5.99 8.33 13.01
CA HIS A 157 -5.52 9.54 13.69
C HIS A 157 -4.23 10.06 13.05
N ALA A 158 -4.10 11.38 12.92
CA ALA A 158 -2.95 12.01 12.26
C ALA A 158 -1.62 11.81 13.00
N LEU A 159 -1.63 11.50 14.29
CA LEU A 159 -0.42 11.37 15.10
C LEU A 159 0.23 9.97 15.06
N GLY A 160 -0.20 9.11 14.14
CA GLY A 160 0.32 7.74 14.06
C GLY A 160 1.78 7.65 13.63
N LEU A 161 2.28 8.64 12.86
CA LEU A 161 3.64 8.61 12.33
C LEU A 161 4.57 9.62 13.03
N PRO A 162 5.73 9.18 13.55
CA PRO A 162 6.78 10.06 14.01
C PRO A 162 7.21 11.08 12.93
N PRO A 163 7.69 12.28 13.32
CA PRO A 163 8.10 13.32 12.37
C PRO A 163 9.07 12.82 11.28
N VAL A 164 10.04 11.98 11.65
CA VAL A 164 11.04 11.42 10.74
C VAL A 164 10.45 10.49 9.68
N LEU A 165 9.32 9.84 9.96
CA LEU A 165 8.64 9.00 8.96
C LEU A 165 7.75 9.85 8.06
N ARG A 166 7.10 10.88 8.62
CA ARG A 166 6.24 11.80 7.87
C ARG A 166 6.98 12.53 6.75
N SER A 167 8.25 12.89 6.95
CA SER A 167 9.06 13.53 5.90
C SER A 167 9.34 12.64 4.68
N ASN A 168 9.08 11.33 4.78
CA ASN A 168 9.25 10.38 3.68
C ASN A 168 7.93 10.05 2.96
N VAL A 169 6.82 10.67 3.35
CA VAL A 169 5.51 10.46 2.73
C VAL A 169 5.40 11.27 1.44
N ASP A 170 5.15 10.59 0.32
CA ASP A 170 4.98 11.21 -1.00
C ASP A 170 3.59 11.81 -1.18
N TYR A 171 2.56 11.09 -0.72
CA TYR A 171 1.16 11.48 -0.90
C TYR A 171 0.35 11.32 0.38
N VAL A 172 -0.51 12.28 0.65
CA VAL A 172 -1.44 12.24 1.80
C VAL A 172 -2.86 12.42 1.30
N PHE A 173 -3.70 11.40 1.49
CA PHE A 173 -5.13 11.42 1.23
C PHE A 173 -5.87 11.68 2.54
N ILE A 174 -6.54 12.81 2.66
CA ILE A 174 -7.22 13.26 3.87
C ILE A 174 -8.73 13.19 3.63
N PHE A 175 -9.40 12.35 4.41
CA PHE A 175 -10.86 12.17 4.38
C PHE A 175 -11.54 13.02 5.44
N ARG A 176 -12.87 13.10 5.33
CA ARG A 176 -13.72 13.85 6.27
C ARG A 176 -13.39 13.53 7.74
N ASN A 177 -13.19 14.58 8.52
CA ASN A 177 -13.03 14.50 9.97
C ASN A 177 -13.80 15.65 10.63
N ASN A 178 -14.76 15.33 11.48
CA ASN A 178 -15.61 16.31 12.16
C ASN A 178 -15.08 16.75 13.54
N ILE A 179 -14.00 16.15 14.05
CA ILE A 179 -13.40 16.56 15.33
C ILE A 179 -12.38 17.66 15.05
N MET A 180 -12.64 18.89 15.51
CA MET A 180 -11.76 20.04 15.29
C MET A 180 -10.32 19.79 15.75
N LYS A 181 -10.13 19.21 16.95
CA LYS A 181 -8.78 18.86 17.46
C LYS A 181 -8.02 17.88 16.57
N GLU A 182 -8.72 16.98 15.87
CA GLU A 182 -8.07 16.08 14.91
C GLU A 182 -7.74 16.81 13.60
N ARG A 183 -8.60 17.74 13.17
CA ARG A 183 -8.31 18.61 12.02
C ARG A 183 -7.10 19.51 12.29
N GLU A 184 -6.96 20.08 13.49
CA GLU A 184 -5.78 20.84 13.90
C GLU A 184 -4.51 20.00 13.81
N LYS A 185 -4.55 18.75 14.29
CA LYS A 185 -3.42 17.82 14.16
C LYS A 185 -3.08 17.55 12.69
N ILE A 186 -4.08 17.31 11.83
CA ILE A 186 -3.85 17.11 10.39
C ILE A 186 -3.19 18.35 9.78
N TYR A 187 -3.73 19.53 10.05
CA TYR A 187 -3.20 20.82 9.59
C TYR A 187 -1.72 20.98 9.98
N HIS A 188 -1.40 20.84 11.26
CA HIS A 188 -0.03 21.04 11.76
C HIS A 188 0.98 19.98 11.30
N HIS A 189 0.53 18.79 10.91
CA HIS A 189 1.42 17.67 10.63
C HIS A 189 1.52 17.25 9.16
N TYR A 190 0.52 17.58 8.35
CA TYR A 190 0.43 17.19 6.94
C TYR A 190 0.00 18.31 6.00
N ALA A 191 -0.72 19.32 6.50
CA ALA A 191 -1.33 20.37 5.70
C ALA A 191 -0.72 21.77 5.95
N GLY A 192 0.58 21.83 6.26
CA GLY A 192 1.29 23.08 6.59
C GLY A 192 1.47 24.07 5.43
N MET A 193 1.14 23.67 4.19
CA MET A 193 1.11 24.56 3.03
C MET A 193 -0.12 25.48 3.01
N PHE A 194 -1.17 25.17 3.78
CA PHE A 194 -2.29 26.07 3.94
C PHE A 194 -1.89 27.26 4.83
N PRO A 195 -2.26 28.50 4.46
CA PRO A 195 -1.80 29.69 5.17
C PRO A 195 -2.43 29.84 6.57
N THR A 196 -3.63 29.28 6.78
CA THR A 196 -4.33 29.29 8.06
C THR A 196 -5.11 28.00 8.26
N PHE A 197 -5.37 27.65 9.53
CA PHE A 197 -6.24 26.52 9.88
C PHE A 197 -7.67 26.70 9.33
N ASP A 198 -8.16 27.93 9.29
CA ASP A 198 -9.49 28.23 8.75
C ASP A 198 -9.55 27.94 7.24
N ALA A 199 -8.55 28.38 6.46
CA ALA A 199 -8.45 28.06 5.04
C ALA A 199 -8.41 26.54 4.80
N PHE A 200 -7.62 25.81 5.59
CA PHE A 200 -7.60 24.35 5.56
C PHE A 200 -8.97 23.74 5.84
N ASN A 201 -9.68 24.19 6.88
CA ASN A 201 -11.00 23.67 7.24
C ASN A 201 -12.03 23.91 6.14
N GLN A 202 -12.02 25.10 5.52
CA GLN A 202 -12.93 25.44 4.43
C GLN A 202 -12.70 24.54 3.21
N VAL A 203 -11.43 24.37 2.80
CA VAL A 203 -11.07 23.49 1.68
C VAL A 203 -11.41 22.04 2.00
N MET A 204 -11.01 21.54 3.17
CA MET A 204 -11.30 20.16 3.58
C MET A 204 -12.81 19.89 3.68
N ASN A 205 -13.64 20.85 4.11
CA ASN A 205 -15.09 20.65 4.11
C ASN A 205 -15.59 20.41 2.69
N GLN A 206 -15.20 21.28 1.75
CA GLN A 206 -15.67 21.23 0.37
C GLN A 206 -15.14 20.00 -0.39
N THR A 207 -13.88 19.61 -0.19
CA THR A 207 -13.27 18.44 -0.86
C THR A 207 -13.54 17.11 -0.19
N THR A 208 -14.30 17.09 0.91
CA THR A 208 -14.70 15.83 1.59
C THR A 208 -16.22 15.67 1.67
N GLU A 209 -16.94 16.43 0.85
CA GLU A 209 -18.34 16.17 0.51
C GLU A 209 -18.41 15.05 -0.55
N ASN A 210 -19.55 14.37 -0.67
CA ASN A 210 -19.82 13.40 -1.75
C ASN A 210 -18.80 12.26 -1.92
N PHE A 211 -18.24 11.75 -0.82
CA PHE A 211 -17.21 10.68 -0.80
C PHE A 211 -15.89 11.06 -1.48
N GLU A 212 -15.60 12.37 -1.56
CA GLU A 212 -14.33 12.90 -2.02
C GLU A 212 -13.30 12.96 -0.88
N CYS A 213 -12.04 13.13 -1.24
CA CYS A 213 -10.96 13.41 -0.31
C CYS A 213 -10.02 14.49 -0.83
N LEU A 214 -9.32 15.14 0.11
CA LEU A 214 -8.23 16.06 -0.19
C LEU A 214 -6.96 15.25 -0.41
N VAL A 215 -6.18 15.58 -1.44
CA VAL A 215 -4.89 14.95 -1.72
C VAL A 215 -3.80 16.00 -1.68
N ILE A 216 -2.71 15.69 -0.98
CA ILE A 216 -1.49 16.49 -0.91
C ILE A 216 -0.37 15.73 -1.60
N ASP A 217 0.28 16.35 -2.57
CA ASP A 217 1.51 15.88 -3.23
C ASP A 217 2.73 16.58 -2.61
N ASN A 218 3.51 15.83 -1.82
CA ASN A 218 4.72 16.33 -1.17
C ASN A 218 5.95 16.30 -2.08
N LYS A 219 5.85 15.78 -3.31
CA LYS A 219 6.98 15.69 -4.25
C LYS A 219 7.16 16.96 -5.08
N VAL A 220 6.14 17.80 -5.16
CA VAL A 220 6.15 19.00 -6.01
C VAL A 220 6.96 20.11 -5.36
N GLN A 221 7.98 20.58 -6.08
CA GLN A 221 8.79 21.75 -5.70
C GLN A 221 8.09 23.05 -6.11
N SER A 222 6.96 23.35 -5.47
CA SER A 222 6.21 24.60 -5.66
C SER A 222 5.79 25.15 -4.30
N ASN A 223 5.56 26.46 -4.21
CA ASN A 223 4.94 27.07 -3.03
C ASN A 223 3.47 27.41 -3.27
N LYS A 224 2.95 27.08 -4.47
CA LYS A 224 1.56 27.32 -4.84
C LYS A 224 0.68 26.19 -4.37
N LEU A 225 -0.43 26.54 -3.71
CA LEU A 225 -1.35 25.56 -3.14
C LEU A 225 -1.97 24.68 -4.23
N GLU A 226 -2.32 25.27 -5.38
CA GLU A 226 -2.91 24.60 -6.54
C GLU A 226 -1.99 23.59 -7.26
N ASP A 227 -0.68 23.65 -7.00
CA ASP A 227 0.29 22.69 -7.55
C ASP A 227 0.49 21.48 -6.63
N GLN A 228 0.17 21.61 -5.34
CA GLN A 228 0.40 20.59 -4.31
C GLN A 228 -0.89 19.96 -3.79
N VAL A 229 -2.02 20.66 -3.91
CA VAL A 229 -3.29 20.27 -3.32
C VAL A 229 -4.31 19.96 -4.41
N PHE A 230 -4.99 18.84 -4.26
CA PHE A 230 -5.95 18.31 -5.21
C PHE A 230 -7.17 17.77 -4.48
N TRP A 231 -8.26 17.56 -5.21
CA TRP A 231 -9.38 16.75 -4.74
C TRP A 231 -9.39 15.41 -5.47
N TYR A 232 -9.89 14.36 -4.84
CA TYR A 232 -9.98 13.04 -5.44
C TYR A 232 -11.28 12.33 -5.07
N LYS A 233 -11.78 11.52 -6.00
CA LYS A 233 -12.93 10.65 -5.80
C LYS A 233 -12.62 9.27 -6.36
N ALA A 234 -12.52 8.31 -5.47
CA ALA A 234 -12.24 6.92 -5.83
C ALA A 234 -13.40 6.31 -6.62
N SER A 235 -13.08 5.38 -7.52
CA SER A 235 -14.07 4.62 -8.28
C SER A 235 -14.12 3.17 -7.80
N GLU A 236 -15.25 2.49 -7.99
CA GLU A 236 -15.30 1.04 -7.76
C GLU A 236 -14.43 0.34 -8.80
N THR A 237 -13.70 -0.68 -8.35
CA THR A 237 -12.71 -1.38 -9.18
C THR A 237 -12.79 -2.88 -8.95
N ASN A 238 -12.71 -3.64 -10.04
CA ASN A 238 -12.70 -5.10 -10.00
C ASN A 238 -11.39 -5.60 -10.63
N PHE A 239 -10.47 -6.06 -9.79
CA PHE A 239 -9.17 -6.58 -10.20
C PHE A 239 -8.66 -7.57 -9.15
N ARG A 240 -7.58 -8.27 -9.49
CA ARG A 240 -6.77 -9.04 -8.54
C ARG A 240 -5.36 -8.47 -8.53
N MET A 241 -4.78 -8.34 -7.35
CA MET A 241 -3.37 -8.10 -7.14
C MET A 241 -2.60 -9.42 -7.22
N CYS A 242 -1.27 -9.27 -7.32
CA CYS A 242 -0.31 -10.35 -7.32
C CYS A 242 -0.39 -11.25 -8.55
N SER A 243 0.65 -12.06 -8.74
CA SER A 243 0.72 -12.99 -9.87
C SER A 243 -0.30 -14.14 -9.74
N ASN A 244 -0.68 -14.73 -10.87
CA ASN A 244 -1.62 -15.86 -10.87
C ASN A 244 -1.07 -17.07 -10.10
N GLU A 245 0.25 -17.26 -10.10
CA GLU A 245 0.91 -18.35 -9.37
C GLU A 245 0.67 -18.26 -7.86
N LEU A 246 0.56 -17.04 -7.31
CA LEU A 246 0.20 -16.85 -5.90
C LEU A 246 -1.25 -17.24 -5.61
N TRP A 247 -2.17 -16.97 -6.53
CA TRP A 247 -3.56 -17.40 -6.43
C TRP A 247 -3.71 -18.92 -6.56
N ASP A 248 -2.93 -19.54 -7.44
CA ASP A 248 -2.89 -21.00 -7.59
C ASP A 248 -2.36 -21.67 -6.33
N MET A 249 -1.33 -21.09 -5.70
CA MET A 249 -0.79 -21.60 -4.43
C MET A 249 -1.79 -21.47 -3.28
N GLN A 250 -2.43 -20.32 -3.14
CA GLN A 250 -3.53 -20.13 -2.18
C GLN A 250 -4.61 -21.21 -2.36
N SER A 251 -5.02 -21.47 -3.60
CA SER A 251 -6.05 -22.47 -3.92
C SER A 251 -5.64 -23.89 -3.51
N LEU A 252 -4.36 -24.24 -3.68
CA LEU A 252 -3.82 -25.53 -3.23
C LEU A 252 -3.76 -25.64 -1.71
N GLU A 253 -3.41 -24.57 -0.99
CA GLU A 253 -3.43 -24.53 0.47
C GLU A 253 -4.84 -24.68 1.02
N ASP A 254 -5.82 -23.99 0.43
CA ASP A 254 -7.22 -24.11 0.83
C ASP A 254 -7.76 -25.53 0.61
N GLN A 255 -7.37 -26.19 -0.49
CA GLN A 255 -7.68 -27.60 -0.72
C GLN A 255 -7.07 -28.52 0.34
N ARG A 256 -5.80 -28.30 0.71
CA ARG A 256 -5.13 -29.10 1.76
C ARG A 256 -5.83 -28.95 3.11
N ARG A 257 -6.18 -27.72 3.49
CA ARG A 257 -6.93 -27.43 4.71
C ARG A 257 -8.30 -28.10 4.70
N ALA A 258 -9.02 -28.05 3.57
CA ALA A 258 -10.32 -28.70 3.42
C ALA A 258 -10.24 -30.24 3.53
N MET A 259 -9.10 -30.84 3.15
CA MET A 259 -8.83 -32.27 3.30
C MET A 259 -8.36 -32.67 4.71
N GLY A 260 -8.29 -31.74 5.67
CA GLY A 260 -7.84 -32.01 7.03
C GLY A 260 -6.34 -32.33 7.14
N ILE A 261 -5.56 -32.05 6.09
CA ILE A 261 -4.10 -32.13 6.13
C ILE A 261 -3.61 -30.87 6.82
N ILE A 262 -3.53 -30.93 8.15
CA ILE A 262 -2.90 -29.92 8.99
C ILE A 262 -1.44 -30.37 9.14
N ASP A 263 -0.49 -29.58 8.65
CA ASP A 263 0.91 -29.78 9.02
C ASP A 263 1.03 -29.39 10.51
N GLU A 264 0.97 -30.39 11.40
CA GLU A 264 1.06 -30.20 12.86
C GLU A 264 2.41 -29.60 13.31
N ASP A 265 3.41 -29.55 12.43
CA ASP A 265 4.78 -29.09 12.69
C ASP A 265 5.14 -27.72 12.09
N GLN A 266 4.17 -26.99 11.50
CA GLN A 266 4.37 -25.58 11.17
C GLN A 266 3.60 -24.73 12.18
N GLU A 267 4.28 -24.30 13.27
CA GLU A 267 3.99 -22.98 13.85
C GLU A 267 3.73 -22.03 12.67
N GLU A 268 2.67 -21.21 12.69
CA GLU A 268 2.30 -20.27 11.62
C GLU A 268 3.53 -19.53 11.07
N GLU A 269 4.28 -20.17 10.18
CA GLU A 269 5.59 -19.71 9.73
C GLU A 269 5.23 -18.72 8.63
N PRO A 270 5.51 -17.42 8.82
CA PRO A 270 5.12 -16.41 7.85
C PRO A 270 5.59 -16.84 6.46
N PHE A 271 4.66 -16.85 5.50
CA PHE A 271 4.85 -17.35 4.13
C PHE A 271 6.25 -17.00 3.59
N ASP A 272 7.04 -18.02 3.28
CA ASP A 272 8.38 -17.83 2.71
C ASP A 272 8.30 -17.49 1.22
N MET A 273 8.26 -16.19 0.92
CA MET A 273 8.33 -15.66 -0.44
C MET A 273 9.65 -15.98 -1.19
N GLY A 274 10.63 -16.65 -0.56
CA GLY A 274 11.85 -17.13 -1.22
C GLY A 274 11.62 -18.37 -2.10
N VAL A 275 10.46 -19.02 -2.01
CA VAL A 275 10.13 -20.26 -2.74
C VAL A 275 10.06 -20.06 -4.27
N PHE A 276 9.81 -18.83 -4.75
CA PHE A 276 9.78 -18.50 -6.18
C PHE A 276 11.14 -18.67 -6.88
N ASN A 277 12.25 -18.58 -6.15
CA ASN A 277 13.58 -18.76 -6.73
C ASN A 277 14.01 -20.23 -6.85
N LYS A 278 13.29 -21.18 -6.23
CA LYS A 278 13.72 -22.59 -6.14
C LYS A 278 13.05 -23.56 -7.12
N LYS A 279 12.01 -23.17 -7.87
CA LYS A 279 11.35 -24.06 -8.84
C LYS A 279 11.76 -23.81 -10.29
N LYS A 280 13.03 -24.12 -10.61
CA LYS A 280 13.48 -24.45 -11.98
C LYS A 280 13.71 -25.95 -12.21
N ASN A 281 13.45 -26.79 -11.21
CA ASN A 281 13.47 -28.25 -11.37
C ASN A 281 12.04 -28.81 -11.39
N GLY A 282 11.35 -28.61 -12.51
CA GLY A 282 10.20 -29.43 -12.85
C GLY A 282 10.66 -30.89 -12.93
N LYS A 283 10.03 -31.77 -12.14
CA LYS A 283 10.26 -33.22 -12.26
C LYS A 283 10.04 -33.62 -13.72
N VAL A 284 11.08 -34.20 -14.34
CA VAL A 284 10.98 -34.79 -15.68
C VAL A 284 9.93 -35.89 -15.64
N ILE A 285 8.78 -35.66 -16.29
CA ILE A 285 7.79 -36.70 -16.51
C ILE A 285 8.36 -37.63 -17.60
N LYS A 286 8.94 -38.76 -17.20
CA LYS A 286 9.32 -39.83 -18.13
C LYS A 286 8.04 -40.57 -18.55
N VAL A 287 7.64 -40.36 -19.81
CA VAL A 287 6.57 -41.14 -20.44
C VAL A 287 7.17 -42.39 -21.08
N ASN A 288 6.84 -43.57 -20.55
CA ASN A 288 7.12 -44.84 -21.22
C ASN A 288 6.01 -45.11 -22.24
N LYS A 289 6.38 -45.18 -23.53
CA LYS A 289 5.48 -45.62 -24.59
C LYS A 289 5.54 -47.14 -24.70
N THR A 290 4.43 -47.82 -24.46
CA THR A 290 4.28 -49.25 -24.77
C THR A 290 3.62 -49.40 -26.14
N HIS A 291 4.31 -50.06 -27.07
CA HIS A 291 3.72 -50.48 -28.33
C HIS A 291 2.94 -51.78 -28.09
N HIS A 292 1.63 -51.75 -28.32
CA HIS A 292 0.84 -52.98 -28.40
C HIS A 292 1.25 -53.74 -29.66
N GLY A 293 1.98 -54.84 -29.45
CA GLY A 293 2.22 -55.85 -30.47
C GLY A 293 0.94 -56.65 -30.74
N ARG A 294 0.48 -56.55 -31.99
CA ARG A 294 -0.25 -57.53 -32.83
C ARG A 294 -1.25 -58.50 -32.16
N ARG A 295 -2.46 -58.49 -32.73
CA ARG A 295 -2.92 -59.65 -33.50
C ARG A 295 -3.10 -59.25 -34.94
#